data_AF-A0A0K2YDI4-F1
#
_entry.id   AF-A0A0K2YDI4-F1
#
_cell.length_a   1.000
_cell.length_b   1.000
_cell.length_c   1.000
_cell.angle_alpha   90.00
_cell.angle_beta   90.00
_cell.angle_gamma   90.00
#
_symmetry.space_group_name_H-M   'P 1'
#
loop_
_entity.id
_entity.type
_entity.pdbx_description
1 polymer ?
#
loop_
_entity_poly.entity_id
_entity_poly.type
_entity_poly.pdbx_seq_one_letter_code
_entity_poly.pdbx_strand_id
1 'polypeptide(L)'
;MYSGNIFDGHTRRRAREYPKVPADRGLVVEDAATGWCGAVVGMEKTYDGDYVRLEDARKQTRLFAMREAAFLVDGKPVTLVRPTVTKPAAQTRSASGSTRVEGVKARVALPSRIWVEGVHDAAIVERVWGHDLRIEGVVVEQLEGLDNLAERLVEFGPGPGRKVGVLADHLVEGSKETALTQGLGPYVMVTGHPYIDVWEAVRPKSVGIAAWPTIPRGQDWKTGICRELGWGTPQDGWRRVYGAVSSFRDLEAPLIGAVERLVDFVTVD
;
A
#
# COMPACT_ATOMS: atom_id res chain seq x y z
N MET A 1 -46.09 57.06 -41.68
CA MET A 1 -46.15 55.78 -40.93
C MET A 1 -45.12 54.87 -41.53
N TYR A 2 -43.98 54.73 -40.87
CA TYR A 2 -42.79 54.04 -41.37
C TYR A 2 -42.85 52.54 -41.09
N SER A 3 -42.55 51.78 -42.14
CA SER A 3 -41.76 50.54 -42.19
C SER A 3 -42.12 49.40 -41.24
N GLY A 4 -42.64 48.32 -41.82
CA GLY A 4 -42.59 46.99 -41.23
C GLY A 4 -41.15 46.60 -40.90
N ASN A 5 -40.98 46.01 -39.72
CA ASN A 5 -39.70 45.68 -39.13
C ASN A 5 -39.12 44.41 -39.80
N ILE A 6 -38.01 44.56 -40.52
CA ILE A 6 -37.34 43.51 -41.32
C ILE A 6 -36.36 42.69 -40.44
N PHE A 7 -36.35 42.91 -39.12
CA PHE A 7 -35.40 42.27 -38.19
C PHE A 7 -35.91 41.01 -37.47
N ASP A 8 -36.99 40.37 -37.93
CA ASP A 8 -37.37 39.03 -37.44
C ASP A 8 -36.39 37.98 -38.02
N GLY A 9 -35.22 37.91 -37.40
CA GLY A 9 -34.18 36.94 -37.70
C GLY A 9 -34.68 35.52 -37.45
N HIS A 10 -34.42 34.63 -38.41
CA HIS A 10 -34.70 33.20 -38.31
C HIS A 10 -34.28 32.63 -36.94
N THR A 11 -35.24 32.05 -36.20
CA THR A 11 -34.97 31.21 -35.04
C THR A 11 -33.97 30.12 -35.43
N ARG A 12 -32.70 30.25 -35.02
CA ARG A 12 -31.69 29.20 -35.18
C ARG A 12 -32.22 27.94 -34.51
N ARG A 13 -32.47 26.89 -35.30
CA ARG A 13 -32.73 25.53 -34.79
C ARG A 13 -31.61 25.19 -33.81
N ARG A 14 -31.92 25.03 -32.53
CA ARG A 14 -31.01 24.45 -31.54
C ARG A 14 -30.54 23.09 -32.07
N ALA A 15 -29.23 22.88 -32.15
CA ALA A 15 -28.68 21.57 -32.48
C ALA A 15 -29.22 20.54 -31.48
N ARG A 16 -29.74 19.42 -31.98
CA ARG A 16 -30.31 18.37 -31.14
C ARG A 16 -29.17 17.65 -30.43
N GLU A 17 -29.08 17.80 -29.12
CA GLU A 17 -28.09 17.07 -28.32
C GLU A 17 -28.53 15.61 -28.17
N TYR A 18 -27.60 14.68 -28.41
CA TYR A 18 -27.81 13.25 -28.25
C TYR A 18 -27.13 12.71 -26.98
N PRO A 19 -27.75 11.77 -26.25
CA PRO A 19 -27.14 11.15 -25.08
C PRO A 19 -25.77 10.54 -25.41
N LYS A 20 -24.77 10.83 -24.56
CA LYS A 20 -23.44 10.22 -24.65
C LYS A 20 -23.41 8.97 -23.79
N VAL A 21 -23.03 7.84 -24.37
CA VAL A 21 -22.98 6.54 -23.68
C VAL A 21 -21.56 5.98 -23.75
N PRO A 22 -20.94 5.60 -22.61
CA PRO A 22 -19.64 4.93 -22.61
C PRO A 22 -19.70 3.61 -23.38
N ALA A 23 -18.74 3.39 -24.28
CA ALA A 23 -18.60 2.12 -25.02
C ALA A 23 -17.99 1.02 -24.13
N ASP A 24 -18.70 0.68 -23.05
CA ASP A 24 -18.28 -0.37 -22.12
C ASP A 24 -18.34 -1.75 -22.79
N ARG A 25 -17.37 -2.62 -22.47
CA ARG A 25 -17.35 -3.99 -23.02
C ARG A 25 -18.66 -4.71 -22.67
N GLY A 26 -19.29 -5.31 -23.67
CA GLY A 26 -20.57 -6.00 -23.52
C GLY A 26 -21.80 -5.12 -23.72
N LEU A 27 -21.66 -3.79 -23.82
CA LEU A 27 -22.76 -2.92 -24.23
C LEU A 27 -23.25 -3.32 -25.62
N VAL A 28 -24.54 -3.58 -25.78
CA VAL A 28 -25.15 -3.90 -27.06
C VAL A 28 -25.67 -2.62 -27.69
N VAL A 29 -25.25 -2.36 -28.92
CA VAL A 29 -25.65 -1.19 -29.70
C VAL A 29 -25.95 -1.59 -31.14
N GLU A 30 -26.73 -0.77 -31.81
CA GLU A 30 -26.97 -0.88 -33.25
C GLU A 30 -26.36 0.31 -33.97
N ASP A 31 -25.62 0.09 -35.06
CA ASP A 31 -25.18 1.18 -35.94
C ASP A 31 -26.35 1.72 -36.77
N ALA A 32 -26.65 3.01 -36.63
CA ALA A 32 -27.85 3.62 -37.21
C ALA A 32 -27.82 3.70 -38.75
N ALA A 33 -26.65 3.61 -39.37
CA ALA A 33 -26.50 3.69 -40.82
C ALA A 33 -26.67 2.32 -41.50
N THR A 34 -26.19 1.26 -40.87
CA THR A 34 -26.14 -0.09 -41.45
C THR A 34 -27.12 -1.08 -40.81
N GLY A 35 -27.69 -0.75 -39.65
CA GLY A 35 -28.53 -1.66 -38.86
C GLY A 35 -27.75 -2.80 -38.20
N TRP A 36 -26.41 -2.70 -38.14
CA TRP A 36 -25.57 -3.74 -37.53
C TRP A 36 -25.70 -3.69 -36.01
N CYS A 37 -26.27 -4.74 -35.42
CA CYS A 37 -26.43 -4.89 -33.97
C CYS A 37 -25.36 -5.82 -33.38
N GLY A 38 -24.65 -5.36 -32.35
CA GLY A 38 -23.62 -6.16 -31.69
C GLY A 38 -23.14 -5.62 -30.35
N ALA A 39 -22.46 -6.47 -29.59
CA ALA A 39 -21.84 -6.12 -28.31
C ALA A 39 -20.45 -5.50 -28.50
N VAL A 40 -20.12 -4.47 -27.74
CA VAL A 40 -18.78 -3.87 -27.73
C VAL A 40 -17.75 -4.89 -27.22
N VAL A 41 -16.78 -5.24 -28.06
CA VAL A 41 -15.69 -6.18 -27.72
C VAL A 41 -14.31 -5.52 -27.71
N GLY A 42 -14.23 -4.27 -28.15
CA GLY A 42 -12.97 -3.51 -28.17
C GLY A 42 -13.17 -2.12 -28.74
N MET A 43 -12.12 -1.31 -28.65
CA MET A 43 -12.05 0.00 -29.28
C MET A 43 -10.66 0.19 -29.87
N GLU A 44 -10.59 0.99 -30.93
CA GLU A 44 -9.36 1.27 -31.65
C GLU A 44 -9.25 2.78 -31.86
N LYS A 45 -8.03 3.32 -31.73
CA LYS A 45 -7.73 4.68 -32.14
C LYS A 45 -7.08 4.61 -33.51
N THR A 46 -7.68 5.27 -34.49
CA THR A 46 -7.10 5.43 -35.82
C THR A 46 -6.70 6.89 -36.03
N TYR A 47 -6.02 7.19 -37.14
CA TYR A 47 -5.73 8.57 -37.53
C TYR A 47 -7.01 9.38 -37.81
N ASP A 48 -8.11 8.71 -38.16
CA ASP A 48 -9.42 9.29 -38.48
C ASP A 48 -10.37 9.34 -37.27
N GLY A 49 -9.87 9.00 -36.07
CA GLY A 49 -10.62 9.09 -34.81
C GLY A 49 -10.84 7.77 -34.09
N ASP A 50 -11.83 7.77 -33.20
CA ASP A 50 -12.16 6.64 -32.34
C ASP A 50 -13.13 5.68 -33.03
N TYR A 51 -12.83 4.39 -32.93
CA TYR A 51 -13.64 3.31 -33.49
C TYR A 51 -14.01 2.31 -32.40
N VAL A 52 -15.23 1.79 -32.47
CA VAL A 52 -15.71 0.71 -31.62
C VAL A 52 -15.80 -0.58 -32.43
N ARG A 53 -15.34 -1.69 -31.84
CA ARG A 53 -15.47 -3.03 -32.41
C ARG A 53 -16.70 -3.69 -31.83
N LEU A 54 -17.67 -4.03 -32.68
CA LEU A 54 -18.90 -4.71 -32.32
C LEU A 54 -18.87 -6.17 -32.78
N GLU A 55 -19.29 -7.09 -31.92
CA GLU A 55 -19.48 -8.52 -32.21
C GLU A 55 -20.98 -8.83 -32.28
N ASP A 56 -21.44 -9.41 -33.39
CA ASP A 56 -22.84 -9.83 -33.55
C ASP A 56 -23.13 -11.20 -32.90
N ALA A 57 -24.39 -11.64 -32.95
CA ALA A 57 -24.82 -12.95 -32.43
C ALA A 57 -24.16 -14.15 -33.15
N ARG A 58 -23.60 -13.94 -34.35
CA ARG A 58 -22.89 -14.96 -35.16
C ARG A 58 -21.38 -14.88 -34.96
N LYS A 59 -20.89 -14.14 -33.97
CA LYS A 59 -19.46 -13.94 -33.66
C LYS A 59 -18.68 -13.23 -34.77
N GLN A 60 -19.35 -12.51 -35.66
CA GLN A 60 -18.71 -11.65 -36.64
C GLN A 60 -18.40 -10.29 -36.02
N THR A 61 -17.18 -9.79 -36.23
CA THR A 61 -16.76 -8.49 -35.69
C THR A 61 -16.60 -7.45 -36.79
N ARG A 62 -17.06 -6.22 -36.53
CA ARG A 62 -16.85 -5.06 -37.41
C ARG A 62 -16.49 -3.81 -36.62
N LEU A 63 -15.78 -2.90 -37.28
CA LEU A 63 -15.38 -1.60 -36.73
C LEU A 63 -16.33 -0.50 -37.21
N PHE A 64 -16.76 0.35 -36.29
CA PHE A 64 -17.63 1.48 -36.54
C PHE A 64 -17.03 2.75 -35.94
N ALA A 65 -17.05 3.84 -36.70
CA ALA A 65 -16.55 5.12 -36.22
C ALA A 65 -17.49 5.67 -35.13
N MET A 66 -16.92 6.12 -34.01
CA MET A 66 -17.65 6.68 -32.88
C MET A 66 -18.08 8.13 -33.13
N ARG A 67 -18.90 8.33 -34.17
CA ARG A 67 -19.43 9.63 -34.58
C ARG A 67 -20.66 10.02 -33.75
N GLU A 68 -20.98 11.31 -33.76
CA GLU A 68 -22.17 11.83 -33.07
C GLU A 68 -23.45 11.17 -33.60
N ALA A 69 -24.30 10.69 -32.70
CA ALA A 69 -25.59 10.05 -32.98
C ALA A 69 -25.53 8.82 -33.93
N ALA A 70 -24.36 8.19 -34.07
CA ALA A 70 -24.16 7.09 -35.02
C ALA A 70 -24.73 5.75 -34.54
N PHE A 71 -25.10 5.63 -33.26
CA PHE A 71 -25.54 4.36 -32.68
C PHE A 71 -26.93 4.48 -32.08
N LEU A 72 -27.62 3.36 -31.95
CA LEU A 72 -28.89 3.23 -31.24
C LEU A 72 -28.68 2.33 -30.01
N VAL A 73 -29.24 2.76 -28.88
CA VAL A 73 -29.47 1.92 -27.70
C VAL A 73 -30.98 1.88 -27.48
N ASP A 74 -31.56 0.69 -27.46
CA ASP A 74 -33.02 0.50 -27.38
C ASP A 74 -33.80 1.33 -28.42
N GLY A 75 -33.26 1.43 -29.65
CA GLY A 75 -33.84 2.20 -30.75
C GLY A 75 -33.69 3.73 -30.63
N LYS A 76 -32.97 4.23 -29.62
CA LYS A 76 -32.75 5.68 -29.42
C LYS A 76 -31.34 6.09 -29.85
N PRO A 77 -31.18 7.16 -30.65
CA PRO A 77 -29.86 7.62 -31.07
C PRO A 77 -28.99 8.09 -29.90
N VAL A 78 -27.75 7.60 -29.87
CA VAL A 78 -26.72 7.90 -28.88
C VAL A 78 -25.37 8.14 -29.56
N THR A 79 -24.51 8.88 -28.88
CA THR A 79 -23.10 9.06 -29.24
C THR A 79 -22.26 8.19 -28.33
N LEU A 80 -21.53 7.22 -28.88
CA LEU A 80 -20.61 6.43 -28.08
C LEU A 80 -19.35 7.24 -27.74
N VAL A 81 -18.92 7.15 -26.49
CA VAL A 81 -17.69 7.79 -26.00
C VAL A 81 -16.78 6.76 -25.36
N ARG A 82 -15.47 7.01 -25.34
CA ARG A 82 -14.53 6.10 -24.64
C ARG A 82 -14.91 6.02 -23.15
N PRO A 83 -14.96 4.81 -22.56
CA PRO A 83 -15.08 4.65 -21.12
C PRO A 83 -13.99 5.42 -20.37
N THR A 84 -14.40 6.23 -19.41
CA THR A 84 -13.47 6.84 -18.46
C THR A 84 -13.04 5.74 -17.50
N VAL A 85 -11.81 5.25 -17.64
CA VAL A 85 -11.23 4.33 -16.64
C VAL A 85 -11.06 5.13 -15.35
N THR A 86 -11.95 4.92 -14.37
CA THR A 86 -11.74 5.40 -13.01
C THR A 86 -10.50 4.69 -12.48
N LYS A 87 -9.38 5.40 -12.36
CA LYS A 87 -8.20 4.85 -11.69
C LYS A 87 -8.64 4.37 -10.30
N PRO A 88 -8.19 3.18 -9.83
CA PRO A 88 -8.39 2.79 -8.45
C PRO A 88 -7.95 3.95 -7.56
N ALA A 89 -8.79 4.33 -6.59
CA ALA A 89 -8.44 5.39 -5.65
C ALA A 89 -7.05 5.09 -5.08
N ALA A 90 -6.15 6.07 -5.12
CA ALA A 90 -4.83 5.93 -4.52
C ALA A 90 -5.00 5.49 -3.06
N GLN A 91 -4.19 4.52 -2.62
CA GLN A 91 -4.22 4.07 -1.23
C GLN A 91 -3.95 5.26 -0.32
N THR A 92 -4.98 5.70 0.40
CA THR A 92 -4.92 6.83 1.33
C THR A 92 -4.23 6.47 2.64
N ARG A 93 -3.86 5.19 2.85
CA ARG A 93 -3.20 4.72 4.07
C ARG A 93 -1.85 4.04 3.80
N SER A 94 -0.92 4.19 4.74
CA SER A 94 0.37 3.50 4.77
C SER A 94 0.23 2.04 5.23
N ALA A 95 1.35 1.31 5.22
CA ALA A 95 1.41 -0.06 5.74
C ALA A 95 1.25 -0.12 7.27
N SER A 96 1.59 0.94 8.02
CA SER A 96 1.32 1.08 9.46
C SER A 96 -0.13 1.48 9.74
N GLY A 97 -0.85 1.98 8.74
CA GLY A 97 -2.26 2.37 8.83
C GLY A 97 -2.51 3.87 9.00
N SER A 98 -1.44 4.68 9.07
CA SER A 98 -1.49 6.14 9.04
C SER A 98 -2.00 6.69 7.69
N THR A 99 -2.39 7.97 7.64
CA THR A 99 -2.75 8.64 6.39
C THR A 99 -1.50 8.83 5.54
N ARG A 100 -1.53 8.31 4.31
CA ARG A 100 -0.41 8.41 3.38
C ARG A 100 -0.26 9.84 2.88
N VAL A 101 0.96 10.37 2.95
CA VAL A 101 1.31 11.68 2.39
C VAL A 101 2.08 11.47 1.09
N GLU A 102 1.60 12.03 -0.01
CA GLU A 102 2.29 12.02 -1.31
C GLU A 102 3.21 13.23 -1.47
N GLY A 103 4.28 13.09 -2.26
CA GLY A 103 5.16 14.23 -2.61
C GLY A 103 6.07 14.72 -1.48
N VAL A 104 6.33 13.88 -0.48
CA VAL A 104 7.21 14.23 0.65
C VAL A 104 8.62 14.51 0.13
N LYS A 105 9.08 15.76 0.25
CA LYS A 105 10.51 16.09 0.11
C LYS A 105 11.24 15.45 1.28
N ALA A 106 12.37 14.78 1.02
CA ALA A 106 13.20 14.21 2.08
C ALA A 106 13.51 15.29 3.13
N ARG A 107 12.98 15.13 4.35
CA ARG A 107 13.34 15.98 5.48
C ARG A 107 14.77 15.67 5.89
N VAL A 108 15.45 16.64 6.49
CA VAL A 108 16.70 16.35 7.21
C VAL A 108 16.38 15.34 8.29
N ALA A 109 17.18 14.28 8.37
CA ALA A 109 17.01 13.26 9.40
C ALA A 109 17.02 13.93 10.79
N LEU A 110 16.05 13.57 11.63
CA LEU A 110 16.05 13.96 13.03
C LEU A 110 17.34 13.50 13.70
N PRO A 111 17.79 14.19 14.75
CA PRO A 111 18.91 13.70 15.55
C PRO A 111 18.58 12.36 16.24
N SER A 112 17.31 12.09 16.53
CA SER A 112 16.83 10.87 17.20
C SER A 112 16.95 9.60 16.36
N ARG A 113 17.02 8.43 17.02
CA ARG A 113 17.15 7.11 16.38
C ARG A 113 16.22 6.08 16.98
N ILE A 114 15.79 5.13 16.15
CA ILE A 114 15.28 3.84 16.62
C ILE A 114 16.37 2.80 16.39
N TRP A 115 16.65 2.03 17.42
CA TRP A 115 17.61 0.94 17.41
C TRP A 115 16.89 -0.39 17.54
N VAL A 116 17.28 -1.36 16.74
CA VAL A 116 16.68 -2.70 16.74
C VAL A 116 17.77 -3.74 16.90
N GLU A 117 17.44 -4.88 17.51
CA GLU A 117 18.41 -5.90 17.85
C GLU A 117 19.02 -6.56 16.60
N GLY A 118 18.17 -7.00 15.67
CA GLY A 118 18.54 -7.76 14.48
C GLY A 118 18.23 -7.09 13.14
N VAL A 119 18.82 -7.64 12.08
CA VAL A 119 18.52 -7.24 10.69
C VAL A 119 17.08 -7.55 10.27
N HIS A 120 16.48 -8.61 10.83
CA HIS A 120 15.10 -8.98 10.50
C HIS A 120 14.11 -7.99 11.11
N ASP A 121 14.36 -7.51 12.32
CA ASP A 121 13.62 -6.43 12.97
C ASP A 121 13.66 -5.17 12.15
N ALA A 122 14.87 -4.75 11.74
CA ALA A 122 15.05 -3.57 10.90
C ALA A 122 14.25 -3.70 9.62
N ALA A 123 14.24 -4.88 9.00
CA ALA A 123 13.50 -5.14 7.78
C ALA A 123 11.98 -5.12 7.97
N ILE A 124 11.44 -5.68 9.06
CA ILE A 124 10.00 -5.60 9.38
C ILE A 124 9.59 -4.17 9.70
N VAL A 125 10.39 -3.45 10.50
CA VAL A 125 10.14 -2.05 10.85
C VAL A 125 10.12 -1.19 9.58
N GLU A 126 11.11 -1.36 8.70
CA GLU A 126 11.17 -0.66 7.42
C GLU A 126 9.97 -1.00 6.53
N ARG A 127 9.59 -2.28 6.44
CA ARG A 127 8.46 -2.75 5.62
C ARG A 127 7.12 -2.12 6.01
N VAL A 128 6.88 -1.97 7.30
CA VAL A 128 5.57 -1.57 7.82
C VAL A 128 5.51 -0.08 8.19
N TRP A 129 6.56 0.47 8.81
CA TRP A 129 6.61 1.86 9.28
C TRP A 129 7.58 2.74 8.50
N GLY A 130 8.36 2.20 7.56
CA GLY A 130 9.38 2.97 6.86
C GLY A 130 8.86 4.21 6.12
N HIS A 131 7.60 4.22 5.68
CA HIS A 131 6.99 5.43 5.11
C HIS A 131 6.86 6.55 6.15
N ASP A 132 6.30 6.23 7.30
CA ASP A 132 6.06 7.16 8.42
C ASP A 132 7.38 7.67 9.00
N LEU A 133 8.33 6.77 9.21
CA LEU A 133 9.65 7.13 9.73
C LEU A 133 10.39 8.10 8.80
N ARG A 134 10.26 7.95 7.48
CA ARG A 134 10.82 8.92 6.52
C ARG A 134 10.12 10.27 6.53
N ILE A 135 8.81 10.30 6.78
CA ILE A 135 8.06 11.55 6.95
C ILE A 135 8.54 12.29 8.19
N GLU A 136 8.85 11.55 9.26
CA GLU A 136 9.37 12.14 10.48
C GLU A 136 10.87 12.39 10.44
N GLY A 137 11.61 11.76 9.52
CA GLY A 137 13.07 11.83 9.46
C GLY A 137 13.77 10.95 10.50
N VAL A 138 13.08 9.96 11.07
CA VAL A 138 13.64 9.01 12.02
C VAL A 138 14.39 7.92 11.27
N VAL A 139 15.61 7.62 11.73
CA VAL A 139 16.45 6.54 11.16
C VAL A 139 16.41 5.33 12.08
N VAL A 140 16.33 4.15 11.47
CA VAL A 140 16.43 2.85 12.14
C VAL A 140 17.84 2.28 11.94
N GLU A 141 18.50 1.90 13.04
CA GLU A 141 19.84 1.30 13.02
C GLU A 141 19.83 -0.03 13.78
N GLN A 142 20.71 -0.96 13.41
CA GLN A 142 20.88 -2.22 14.12
C GLN A 142 21.88 -2.06 15.28
N LEU A 143 21.61 -2.73 16.41
CA LEU A 143 22.51 -2.78 17.59
C LEU A 143 23.44 -4.00 17.62
N GLU A 144 23.12 -5.07 16.89
CA GLU A 144 23.85 -6.35 16.94
C GLU A 144 23.81 -6.99 18.34
N GLY A 145 22.66 -6.88 19.00
CA GLY A 145 22.44 -7.37 20.37
C GLY A 145 22.42 -6.26 21.43
N LEU A 146 21.62 -6.47 22.48
CA LEU A 146 21.51 -5.51 23.59
C LEU A 146 22.80 -5.36 24.41
N ASP A 147 23.74 -6.31 24.33
CA ASP A 147 25.02 -6.22 25.02
C ASP A 147 25.83 -4.97 24.56
N ASN A 148 25.60 -4.47 23.34
CA ASN A 148 26.26 -3.28 22.79
C ASN A 148 25.58 -1.96 23.19
N LEU A 149 24.42 -2.02 23.86
CA LEU A 149 23.58 -0.85 24.11
C LEU A 149 24.31 0.25 24.88
N ALA A 150 25.01 -0.12 25.97
CA ALA A 150 25.67 0.85 26.84
C ALA A 150 26.74 1.65 26.10
N GLU A 151 27.61 0.98 25.34
CA GLU A 151 28.67 1.60 24.56
C GLU A 151 28.08 2.53 23.47
N ARG A 152 27.08 2.04 22.74
CA ARG A 152 26.40 2.82 21.69
C ARG A 152 25.70 4.04 22.25
N LEU A 153 25.11 3.96 23.43
CA LEU A 153 24.50 5.12 24.10
C LEU A 153 25.55 6.16 24.50
N VAL A 154 26.73 5.75 24.95
CA VAL A 154 27.83 6.68 25.27
C VAL A 154 28.32 7.39 24.01
N GLU A 155 28.55 6.63 22.93
CA GLU A 155 28.97 7.19 21.64
C GLU A 155 27.91 8.15 21.07
N PHE A 156 26.65 7.74 21.14
CA PHE A 156 25.56 8.55 20.66
C PHE A 156 25.46 9.81 21.51
N GLY A 157 25.20 9.71 22.82
CA GLY A 157 24.94 10.84 23.72
C GLY A 157 23.49 11.36 23.64
N PRO A 158 22.48 10.57 24.06
CA PRO A 158 21.08 10.99 24.07
C PRO A 158 20.83 12.27 24.91
N GLY A 159 19.93 13.12 24.45
CA GLY A 159 19.63 14.41 25.07
C GLY A 159 18.30 15.02 24.59
N PRO A 160 17.97 16.25 25.05
CA PRO A 160 16.82 17.00 24.54
C PRO A 160 16.85 17.11 23.00
N GLY A 161 15.76 16.76 22.32
CA GLY A 161 15.68 16.75 20.86
C GLY A 161 16.53 15.67 20.16
N ARG A 162 17.13 14.75 20.93
CA ARG A 162 18.01 13.69 20.43
C ARG A 162 17.83 12.41 21.26
N LYS A 163 16.71 11.73 21.01
CA LYS A 163 16.27 10.56 21.77
C LYS A 163 16.68 9.26 21.09
N VAL A 164 16.78 8.19 21.88
CA VAL A 164 17.00 6.82 21.38
C VAL A 164 15.85 5.93 21.81
N GLY A 165 15.11 5.41 20.85
CA GLY A 165 14.20 4.30 21.06
C GLY A 165 14.89 2.98 20.78
N VAL A 166 14.72 1.96 21.62
CA VAL A 166 15.28 0.62 21.42
C VAL A 166 14.13 -0.39 21.36
N LEU A 167 14.10 -1.22 20.31
CA LEU A 167 13.24 -2.39 20.19
C LEU A 167 14.08 -3.64 20.48
N ALA A 168 13.75 -4.31 21.57
CA ALA A 168 14.39 -5.53 22.02
C ALA A 168 13.53 -6.77 21.72
N ASP A 169 14.19 -7.86 21.36
CA ASP A 169 13.56 -9.18 21.29
C ASP A 169 13.44 -9.78 22.68
N HIS A 170 12.47 -10.69 22.87
CA HIS A 170 12.28 -11.46 24.09
C HIS A 170 12.31 -10.66 25.41
N LEU A 171 11.82 -9.42 25.40
CA LEU A 171 11.85 -8.55 26.58
C LEU A 171 10.77 -8.97 27.60
N VAL A 172 11.12 -9.97 28.42
CA VAL A 172 10.28 -10.54 29.47
C VAL A 172 10.85 -10.21 30.84
N GLU A 173 10.00 -9.88 31.81
CA GLU A 173 10.43 -9.54 33.17
C GLU A 173 11.35 -10.61 33.78
N GLY A 174 12.48 -10.16 34.36
CA GLY A 174 13.49 -11.05 34.97
C GLY A 174 14.49 -11.68 33.98
N SER A 175 14.42 -11.34 32.69
CA SER A 175 15.39 -11.74 31.67
C SER A 175 16.72 -10.96 31.77
N LYS A 176 17.78 -11.47 31.10
CA LYS A 176 19.07 -10.79 31.00
C LYS A 176 18.90 -9.43 30.30
N GLU A 177 18.06 -9.43 29.28
CA GLU A 177 17.70 -8.30 28.43
C GLU A 177 17.08 -7.18 29.29
N THR A 178 16.16 -7.53 30.20
CA THR A 178 15.56 -6.55 31.12
C THR A 178 16.58 -5.90 32.05
N ALA A 179 17.63 -6.62 32.45
CA ALA A 179 18.68 -6.05 33.29
C ALA A 179 19.55 -5.04 32.53
N LEU A 180 19.82 -5.29 31.24
CA LEU A 180 20.59 -4.39 30.37
C LEU A 180 19.86 -3.08 30.05
N THR A 181 18.54 -3.03 30.28
CA THR A 181 17.70 -1.87 29.93
C THR A 181 17.39 -0.94 31.10
N GLN A 182 17.96 -1.18 32.27
CA GLN A 182 17.71 -0.38 33.47
C GLN A 182 18.63 0.84 33.55
N GLY A 183 18.10 1.96 34.06
CA GLY A 183 18.90 3.15 34.40
C GLY A 183 19.39 4.00 33.22
N LEU A 184 18.79 3.88 32.02
CA LEU A 184 19.27 4.52 30.78
C LEU A 184 18.97 6.03 30.64
N GLY A 185 18.40 6.65 31.67
CA GLY A 185 18.04 8.07 31.67
C GLY A 185 16.78 8.40 30.85
N PRO A 186 16.32 9.67 30.87
CA PRO A 186 15.00 10.05 30.33
C PRO A 186 14.93 10.16 28.81
N TYR A 187 16.08 10.18 28.12
CA TYR A 187 16.16 10.31 26.65
C TYR A 187 16.34 8.98 25.93
N VAL A 188 16.23 7.87 26.67
CA VAL A 188 16.28 6.50 26.15
C VAL A 188 15.02 5.78 26.56
N MET A 189 14.33 5.17 25.60
CA MET A 189 13.20 4.28 25.89
C MET A 189 13.48 2.92 25.28
N VAL A 190 13.31 1.88 26.09
CA VAL A 190 13.37 0.50 25.61
C VAL A 190 11.97 -0.08 25.64
N THR A 191 11.58 -0.65 24.51
CA THR A 191 10.39 -1.49 24.39
C THR A 191 10.82 -2.84 23.84
N GLY A 192 9.90 -3.78 23.81
CA GLY A 192 10.15 -5.07 23.18
C GLY A 192 8.88 -5.86 23.05
N HIS A 193 9.04 -7.10 22.62
CA HIS A 193 7.96 -8.05 22.48
C HIS A 193 8.27 -9.37 23.20
N PRO A 194 7.24 -10.14 23.60
CA PRO A 194 7.43 -11.37 24.37
C PRO A 194 7.97 -12.55 23.54
N TYR A 195 8.15 -12.36 22.24
CA TYR A 195 8.54 -13.40 21.30
C TYR A 195 10.02 -13.72 21.36
N ILE A 196 10.39 -14.96 21.02
CA ILE A 196 11.79 -15.39 20.96
C ILE A 196 12.54 -14.68 19.83
N ASP A 197 11.86 -14.42 18.72
CA ASP A 197 12.39 -13.74 17.55
C ASP A 197 11.25 -13.02 16.83
N VAL A 198 11.57 -11.94 16.10
CA VAL A 198 10.60 -11.17 15.30
C VAL A 198 9.78 -12.02 14.32
N TRP A 199 10.27 -13.18 13.89
CA TRP A 199 9.47 -14.10 13.07
C TRP A 199 8.17 -14.48 13.75
N GLU A 200 8.22 -14.79 15.06
CA GLU A 200 7.06 -15.20 15.85
C GLU A 200 6.07 -14.03 16.07
N ALA A 201 6.52 -12.78 15.88
CA ALA A 201 5.66 -11.60 15.87
C ALA A 201 4.82 -11.46 14.59
N VAL A 202 5.10 -12.23 13.53
CA VAL A 202 4.24 -12.32 12.35
C VAL A 202 3.09 -13.28 12.62
N ARG A 203 1.86 -12.89 12.28
CA ARG A 203 0.69 -13.72 12.55
C ARG A 203 0.80 -15.08 11.84
N PRO A 204 0.52 -16.21 12.51
CA PRO A 204 0.55 -17.54 11.89
C PRO A 204 -0.23 -17.63 10.57
N LYS A 205 -1.42 -17.03 10.52
CA LYS A 205 -2.26 -16.99 9.32
C LYS A 205 -1.59 -16.31 8.12
N SER A 206 -0.74 -15.30 8.35
CA SER A 206 -0.09 -14.55 7.26
C SER A 206 0.97 -15.42 6.57
N VAL A 207 1.64 -16.30 7.30
CA VAL A 207 2.61 -17.27 6.75
C VAL A 207 2.00 -18.64 6.40
N GLY A 208 0.69 -18.80 6.59
CA GLY A 208 -0.08 -19.99 6.23
C GLY A 208 0.09 -21.17 7.18
N ILE A 209 0.33 -20.91 8.48
CA ILE A 209 0.44 -21.95 9.51
C ILE A 209 -0.64 -21.77 10.58
N ALA A 210 -1.01 -22.86 11.26
CA ALA A 210 -2.01 -22.82 12.33
C ALA A 210 -1.48 -22.08 13.57
N ALA A 211 -0.23 -22.34 13.95
CA ALA A 211 0.49 -21.69 15.03
C ALA A 211 2.00 -21.83 14.80
N TRP A 212 2.80 -20.97 15.42
CA TRP A 212 4.25 -21.13 15.48
C TRP A 212 4.62 -22.39 16.28
N PRO A 213 5.48 -23.28 15.76
CA PRO A 213 5.97 -24.43 16.52
C PRO A 213 6.73 -24.01 17.77
N THR A 214 6.55 -24.76 18.86
CA THR A 214 7.37 -24.59 20.06
C THR A 214 8.70 -25.32 19.88
N ILE A 215 9.81 -24.57 19.86
CA ILE A 215 11.15 -25.15 19.76
C ILE A 215 11.74 -25.36 21.17
N PRO A 216 12.25 -26.55 21.50
CA PRO A 216 12.89 -26.80 22.79
C PRO A 216 14.07 -25.87 23.05
N ARG A 217 14.24 -25.45 24.30
CA ARG A 217 15.38 -24.64 24.73
C ARG A 217 16.72 -25.32 24.40
N GLY A 218 17.72 -24.51 24.07
CA GLY A 218 19.06 -24.97 23.71
C GLY A 218 19.22 -25.35 22.23
N GLN A 219 18.14 -25.29 21.43
CA GLN A 219 18.23 -25.37 19.97
C GLN A 219 18.18 -23.97 19.37
N ASP A 220 18.87 -23.78 18.24
CA ASP A 220 18.70 -22.57 17.43
C ASP A 220 17.24 -22.49 16.96
N TRP A 221 16.55 -21.42 17.37
CA TRP A 221 15.11 -21.30 17.20
C TRP A 221 14.72 -21.26 15.72
N LYS A 222 15.42 -20.47 14.89
CA LYS A 222 15.13 -20.34 13.45
C LYS A 222 15.31 -21.65 12.70
N THR A 223 16.41 -22.37 12.97
CA THR A 223 16.66 -23.69 12.40
C THR A 223 15.59 -24.69 12.84
N GLY A 224 15.20 -24.66 14.12
CA GLY A 224 14.11 -25.48 14.65
C GLY A 224 12.80 -25.24 13.91
N ILE A 225 12.38 -23.97 13.78
CA ILE A 225 11.15 -23.58 13.07
C ILE A 225 11.17 -24.06 11.62
N CYS A 226 12.26 -23.82 10.90
CA CYS A 226 12.39 -24.25 9.52
C CYS A 226 12.32 -25.77 9.36
N ARG A 227 12.88 -26.53 10.32
CA ARG A 227 12.81 -27.99 10.34
C ARG A 227 11.38 -28.48 10.59
N GLU A 228 10.70 -27.97 11.62
CA GLU A 228 9.34 -28.39 11.97
C GLU A 228 8.33 -28.06 10.87
N LEU A 229 8.50 -26.93 10.18
CA LEU A 229 7.59 -26.49 9.11
C LEU A 229 7.99 -26.95 7.71
N GLY A 230 9.14 -27.63 7.58
CA GLY A 230 9.66 -28.07 6.28
C GLY A 230 10.01 -26.91 5.34
N TRP A 231 10.45 -25.77 5.87
CA TRP A 231 10.74 -24.55 5.10
C TRP A 231 12.16 -24.49 4.54
N GLY A 232 13.02 -25.46 4.83
CA GLY A 232 14.40 -25.48 4.34
C GLY A 232 15.35 -24.77 5.29
N THR A 233 16.16 -23.84 4.76
CA THR A 233 17.14 -23.10 5.57
C THR A 233 16.52 -21.91 6.30
N PRO A 234 17.16 -21.34 7.34
CA PRO A 234 16.73 -20.08 7.94
C PRO A 234 16.58 -18.93 6.92
N GLN A 235 17.38 -18.92 5.86
CA GLN A 235 17.28 -17.95 4.77
C GLN A 235 16.01 -18.16 3.91
N ASP A 236 15.61 -19.41 3.68
CA ASP A 236 14.33 -19.74 3.03
C ASP A 236 13.15 -19.35 3.92
N GLY A 237 13.23 -19.68 5.21
CA GLY A 237 12.24 -19.30 6.21
C GLY A 237 12.06 -17.78 6.28
N TRP A 238 13.17 -17.03 6.31
CA TRP A 238 13.11 -15.56 6.34
C TRP A 238 12.40 -15.00 5.11
N ARG A 239 12.76 -15.47 3.90
CA ARG A 239 12.09 -15.04 2.66
C ARG A 239 10.59 -15.26 2.71
N ARG A 240 10.15 -16.38 3.30
CA ARG A 240 8.74 -16.70 3.47
C ARG A 240 8.06 -15.77 4.48
N VAL A 241 8.66 -15.57 5.64
CA VAL A 241 8.15 -14.69 6.70
C VAL A 241 8.05 -13.25 6.21
N TYR A 242 9.15 -12.71 5.66
CA TYR A 242 9.20 -11.35 5.14
C TYR A 242 8.22 -11.13 3.98
N GLY A 243 8.11 -12.11 3.06
CA GLY A 243 7.17 -12.06 1.94
C GLY A 243 5.69 -12.05 2.35
N ALA A 244 5.37 -12.58 3.54
CA ALA A 244 4.01 -12.60 4.08
C ALA A 244 3.57 -11.27 4.71
N VAL A 245 4.51 -10.37 5.01
CA VAL A 245 4.21 -9.10 5.68
C VAL A 245 3.95 -8.00 4.65
N SER A 246 2.72 -7.51 4.65
CA SER A 246 2.26 -6.42 3.78
C SER A 246 1.88 -5.16 4.55
N SER A 247 1.38 -5.31 5.78
CA SER A 247 0.95 -4.22 6.65
C SER A 247 0.97 -4.63 8.12
N PHE A 248 0.71 -3.68 9.02
CA PHE A 248 0.58 -3.93 10.46
C PHE A 248 -0.43 -5.05 10.79
N ARG A 249 -1.41 -5.32 9.90
CA ARG A 249 -2.41 -6.38 10.10
C ARG A 249 -1.82 -7.79 10.10
N ASP A 250 -0.64 -7.95 9.52
CA ASP A 250 0.11 -9.20 9.46
C ASP A 250 0.98 -9.43 10.70
N LEU A 251 0.99 -8.48 11.63
CA LEU A 251 1.79 -8.53 12.85
C LEU A 251 0.91 -8.72 14.09
N GLU A 252 1.48 -9.33 15.12
CA GLU A 252 0.87 -9.44 16.43
C GLU A 252 0.92 -8.12 17.21
N ALA A 253 -0.10 -7.89 18.04
CA ALA A 253 -0.29 -6.61 18.74
C ALA A 253 0.90 -6.18 19.63
N PRO A 254 1.62 -7.08 20.33
CA PRO A 254 2.77 -6.68 21.14
C PRO A 254 3.87 -5.96 20.37
N LEU A 255 4.24 -6.44 19.18
CA LEU A 255 5.24 -5.78 18.33
C LEU A 255 4.73 -4.44 17.82
N ILE A 256 3.47 -4.38 17.36
CA ILE A 256 2.88 -3.13 16.86
C ILE A 256 2.93 -2.04 17.93
N GLY A 257 2.41 -2.35 19.13
CA GLY A 257 2.39 -1.39 20.22
C GLY A 257 3.78 -1.01 20.72
N ALA A 258 4.77 -1.91 20.65
CA ALA A 258 6.16 -1.59 20.99
C ALA A 258 6.74 -0.53 20.02
N VAL A 259 6.62 -0.78 18.71
CA VAL A 259 7.12 0.15 17.68
C VAL A 259 6.39 1.49 17.72
N GLU A 260 5.06 1.50 17.87
CA GLU A 260 4.27 2.73 17.95
C GLU A 260 4.72 3.61 19.12
N ARG A 261 4.92 3.03 20.31
CA ARG A 261 5.47 3.78 21.45
C ARG A 261 6.84 4.38 21.13
N LEU A 262 7.74 3.61 20.51
CA LEU A 262 9.06 4.11 20.13
C LEU A 262 8.97 5.29 19.15
N VAL A 263 8.09 5.19 18.15
CA VAL A 263 7.85 6.28 17.19
C VAL A 263 7.37 7.53 17.92
N ASP A 264 6.37 7.41 18.79
CA ASP A 264 5.85 8.54 19.56
C ASP A 264 6.95 9.17 20.42
N PHE A 265 7.77 8.35 21.08
CA PHE A 265 8.84 8.82 21.95
C PHE A 265 9.92 9.61 21.21
N VAL A 266 10.34 9.15 20.03
CA VAL A 266 11.45 9.78 19.30
C VAL A 266 11.03 10.98 18.44
N THR A 267 9.73 11.15 18.21
CA THR A 267 9.17 12.22 17.36
C THR A 267 8.55 13.37 18.14
N VAL A 268 8.12 13.14 19.38
CA VAL A 268 7.63 14.20 20.29
C VAL A 268 8.82 14.91 20.94
N ASP A 269 8.78 16.24 21.04
CA ASP A 269 9.80 17.06 21.73
C ASP A 269 9.72 16.94 23.26
#